data_AF-A0AAV5W4T1-F1
#
_entry.id   AF-A0AAV5W4T1-F1
#
_cell.length_a   1.000
_cell.length_b   1.000
_cell.length_c   1.000
_cell.angle_alpha   90.00
_cell.angle_beta   90.00
_cell.angle_gamma   90.00
#
_symmetry.space_group_name_H-M   'P 1'
#
loop_
_entity.id
_entity.type
_entity.pdbx_description
1 polymer ?
#
loop_
_entity_poly.entity_id
_entity_poly.type
_entity_poly.pdbx_seq_one_letter_code
_entity_poly.pdbx_strand_id
1 'polypeptide(L)'
;HKIRNTHQDFVQIGTEWNGDFYIPISVHSSYNNSPDPLGGGAYERVVLLKSSNPSEEKLAIKKFIDPFKNEKTVRTTSSAHRCFRELQLLKELNHENIVKMRFAYSTDDSMDKLETVYLAMEFGGINLCDLLSQETETGQQIFSLIDFKRMISELLRALKYLNSANV
;
A
#
# COMPACT_ATOMS: atom_id res chain seq x y z
N HIS A 1 33.99 -0.96 -11.32
CA HIS A 1 33.11 -1.44 -10.23
C HIS A 1 33.49 -0.76 -8.92
N LYS A 2 32.63 0.12 -8.40
CA LYS A 2 32.69 0.60 -7.02
C LYS A 2 31.33 0.25 -6.42
N ILE A 3 31.30 -0.80 -5.59
CA ILE A 3 30.14 -1.13 -4.77
C ILE A 3 30.04 0.02 -3.77
N ARG A 4 29.06 0.91 -3.96
CA ARG A 4 28.70 1.88 -2.94
C ARG A 4 28.10 1.07 -1.79
N ASN A 5 28.76 1.09 -0.64
CA ASN A 5 28.14 0.78 0.64
C ASN A 5 27.03 1.81 0.86
N THR A 6 25.82 1.49 0.41
CA THR A 6 24.61 2.10 0.95
C THR A 6 24.39 1.42 2.29
N HIS A 7 24.56 2.16 3.38
CA HIS A 7 23.96 1.79 4.65
C HIS A 7 22.52 1.36 4.36
N GLN A 8 22.20 0.10 4.66
CA GLN A 8 20.80 -0.33 4.72
C GLN A 8 20.20 0.47 5.87
N ASP A 9 19.56 1.58 5.56
CA ASP A 9 18.79 2.35 6.52
C ASP A 9 17.54 1.54 6.85
N PHE A 10 17.71 0.49 7.66
CA PHE A 10 16.59 -0.13 8.37
C PHE A 10 16.00 0.98 9.25
N VAL A 11 14.79 1.38 8.90
CA VAL A 11 14.07 2.49 9.53
C VAL A 11 14.03 2.25 11.04
N GLN A 12 14.29 3.27 11.85
CA GLN A 12 14.02 3.20 13.29
C GLN A 12 12.52 2.93 13.49
N ILE A 13 12.20 1.68 13.80
CA ILE A 13 10.85 1.18 13.99
C ILE A 13 10.25 1.93 15.18
N GLY A 14 9.10 2.58 14.97
CA GLY A 14 8.41 3.34 16.00
C GLY A 14 7.49 2.48 16.83
N THR A 15 6.31 3.02 17.18
CA THR A 15 5.42 2.36 18.14
C THR A 15 4.66 1.19 17.52
N GLU A 16 4.48 0.16 18.33
CA GLU A 16 3.60 -0.96 18.06
C GLU A 16 2.15 -0.52 18.31
N TRP A 17 1.32 -0.57 17.28
CA TRP A 17 -0.12 -0.37 17.41
C TRP A 17 -0.82 -1.72 17.57
N ASN A 18 -1.62 -1.83 18.64
CA ASN A 18 -2.43 -3.01 18.99
C ASN A 18 -1.68 -4.36 18.98
N GLY A 19 -0.36 -4.36 19.24
CA GLY A 19 0.41 -5.61 19.29
C GLY A 19 0.64 -6.26 17.91
N ASP A 20 0.41 -5.54 16.81
CA ASP A 20 0.44 -6.16 15.47
C ASP A 20 0.96 -5.25 14.35
N PHE A 21 0.81 -3.92 14.44
CA PHE A 21 1.16 -3.04 13.33
C PHE A 21 2.21 -2.02 13.74
N TYR A 22 3.36 -2.00 13.08
CA TYR A 22 4.46 -1.07 13.41
C TYR A 22 4.42 0.16 12.51
N ILE A 23 4.43 1.35 13.12
CA ILE A 23 4.48 2.64 12.42
C ILE A 23 5.83 3.31 12.70
N PRO A 24 6.59 3.76 11.67
CA PRO A 24 7.87 4.42 11.88
C PRO A 24 7.75 5.74 12.65
N ILE A 25 8.74 6.06 13.49
CA ILE A 25 8.80 7.33 14.24
C ILE A 25 8.77 8.54 13.30
N SER A 26 9.38 8.42 12.13
CA SER A 26 9.37 9.47 11.09
C SER A 26 7.95 9.84 10.61
N VAL A 27 6.98 8.95 10.78
CA VAL A 27 5.57 9.16 10.39
C VAL A 27 4.76 9.70 11.57
N HIS A 28 5.14 9.36 12.81
CA HIS A 28 4.41 9.73 14.04
C HIS A 28 4.25 11.24 14.26
N SER A 29 5.16 12.07 13.76
CA SER A 29 5.06 13.53 13.95
C SER A 29 3.92 14.16 13.14
N SER A 30 3.58 13.56 12.01
CA SER A 30 2.61 14.10 11.06
C SER A 30 1.25 13.39 11.15
N TYR A 31 1.26 12.09 11.46
CA TYR A 31 0.09 11.23 11.39
C TYR A 31 -0.42 10.75 12.76
N ASN A 32 -1.69 10.36 12.81
CA ASN A 32 -2.32 9.84 14.01
C ASN A 32 -1.68 8.53 14.51
N ASN A 33 -1.71 8.34 15.83
CA ASN A 33 -1.18 7.12 16.47
C ASN A 33 -2.20 5.97 16.54
N SER A 34 -3.42 6.18 16.04
CA SER A 34 -4.49 5.18 16.02
C SER A 34 -4.99 4.98 14.59
N PRO A 35 -4.33 4.12 13.79
CA PRO A 35 -4.79 3.78 12.45
C PRO A 35 -6.22 3.26 12.39
N ASP A 36 -6.89 3.53 11.27
CA ASP A 36 -8.16 2.89 10.93
C ASP A 36 -7.90 1.62 10.09
N PRO A 37 -8.48 0.46 10.42
CA PRO A 37 -8.41 -0.71 9.56
C PRO A 37 -9.13 -0.44 8.23
N LEU A 38 -8.46 -0.70 7.09
CA LEU A 38 -9.06 -0.58 5.76
C LEU A 38 -9.48 -1.93 5.17
N GLY A 39 -8.82 -3.01 5.58
CA GLY A 39 -9.09 -4.34 5.09
C GLY A 39 -7.86 -5.24 5.15
N GLY A 40 -8.03 -6.50 4.78
CA GLY A 40 -6.94 -7.46 4.77
C GLY A 40 -7.39 -8.85 4.38
N GLY A 41 -6.41 -9.69 4.06
CA GLY A 41 -6.55 -11.13 3.93
C GLY A 41 -5.82 -11.84 5.06
N ALA A 42 -5.77 -13.18 5.00
CA ALA A 42 -5.09 -13.98 6.02
C ALA A 42 -3.59 -13.63 6.21
N TYR A 43 -2.94 -13.10 5.17
CA TYR A 43 -1.50 -12.80 5.15
C TYR A 43 -1.18 -11.34 4.81
N GLU A 44 -2.20 -10.48 4.75
CA GLU A 44 -2.04 -9.07 4.39
C GLU A 44 -3.00 -8.22 5.20
N ARG A 45 -2.55 -7.09 5.73
CA ARG A 45 -3.41 -6.12 6.42
C ARG A 45 -3.09 -4.71 5.96
N VAL A 46 -4.12 -3.89 5.81
CA VAL A 46 -4.00 -2.50 5.41
C VAL A 46 -4.63 -1.61 6.46
N VAL A 47 -3.89 -0.59 6.87
CA VAL A 47 -4.34 0.45 7.78
C VAL A 47 -4.22 1.83 7.16
N LEU A 48 -5.08 2.75 7.58
CA LEU A 48 -5.05 4.16 7.19
C LEU A 48 -4.51 5.00 8.33
N LEU A 49 -3.51 5.81 8.04
CA LEU A 49 -3.04 6.90 8.88
C LEU A 49 -3.55 8.23 8.34
N LYS A 50 -4.13 9.02 9.24
CA LYS A 50 -4.68 10.35 8.98
C LYS A 50 -3.71 11.39 9.54
N SER A 51 -3.32 12.36 8.71
CA SER A 51 -2.52 13.48 9.20
C SER A 51 -3.35 14.38 10.11
N SER A 52 -2.69 14.96 11.10
CA SER A 52 -3.24 16.06 11.90
C SER A 52 -3.42 17.33 11.06
N ASN A 53 -2.63 17.49 9.99
CA ASN A 53 -2.76 18.55 9.02
C ASN A 53 -3.67 18.12 7.86
N PRO A 54 -4.84 18.76 7.66
CA PRO A 54 -5.76 18.40 6.57
C PRO A 54 -5.20 18.58 5.16
N SER A 55 -4.12 19.37 4.98
CA SER A 55 -3.47 19.53 3.68
C SER A 55 -2.49 18.41 3.33
N GLU A 56 -2.13 17.57 4.30
CA GLU A 56 -1.26 16.43 4.08
C GLU A 56 -2.08 15.20 3.70
N GLU A 57 -1.62 14.49 2.67
CA GLU A 57 -2.31 13.33 2.15
C GLU A 57 -2.32 12.20 3.18
N LYS A 58 -3.44 11.48 3.26
CA LYS A 58 -3.56 10.29 4.09
C LYS A 58 -2.62 9.19 3.58
N LEU A 59 -2.07 8.43 4.50
CA LEU A 59 -1.10 7.38 4.21
C LEU A 59 -1.75 6.01 4.48
N ALA A 60 -1.75 5.13 3.48
CA ALA A 60 -2.11 3.73 3.69
C ALA A 60 -0.82 2.92 3.94
N ILE A 61 -0.85 2.04 4.93
CA ILE A 61 0.25 1.10 5.17
C ILE A 61 -0.27 -0.32 5.02
N LYS A 62 0.34 -1.07 4.12
CA LYS A 62 0.09 -2.49 3.88
C LYS A 62 1.19 -3.33 4.55
N LYS A 63 0.81 -4.24 5.44
CA LYS A 63 1.67 -5.25 6.06
C LYS A 63 1.51 -6.56 5.32
N PHE A 64 2.61 -7.10 4.78
CA PHE A 64 2.73 -8.46 4.26
C PHE A 64 3.29 -9.36 5.36
N ILE A 65 2.62 -10.46 5.65
CA ILE A 65 2.99 -11.40 6.72
C ILE A 65 3.58 -12.66 6.11
N ASP A 66 4.79 -13.01 6.57
CA ASP A 66 5.57 -14.16 6.13
C ASP A 66 5.72 -14.29 4.60
N PRO A 67 5.88 -13.19 3.82
CA PRO A 67 5.86 -13.28 2.36
C PRO A 67 7.00 -14.14 1.81
N PHE A 68 8.14 -14.25 2.52
CA PHE A 68 9.34 -15.00 2.10
C PHE A 68 9.62 -16.25 2.94
N LYS A 69 8.68 -16.70 3.77
CA LYS A 69 8.93 -17.75 4.76
C LYS A 69 8.95 -19.16 4.16
N ASN A 70 10.14 -19.77 4.11
CA ASN A 70 10.39 -21.15 3.68
C ASN A 70 9.81 -21.49 2.30
N GLU A 71 10.65 -21.44 1.28
CA GLU A 71 10.38 -21.72 -0.15
C GLU A 71 9.79 -23.10 -0.48
N LYS A 72 9.55 -23.97 0.51
CA LYS A 72 9.15 -25.37 0.32
C LYS A 72 7.69 -25.58 -0.07
N THR A 73 6.84 -24.54 -0.04
CA THR A 73 5.43 -24.65 -0.42
C THR A 73 5.07 -23.69 -1.57
N VAL A 74 4.27 -24.18 -2.54
CA VAL A 74 3.78 -23.39 -3.69
C VAL A 74 3.11 -22.08 -3.25
N ARG A 75 2.37 -22.11 -2.14
CA ARG A 75 1.69 -20.92 -1.58
C ARG A 75 2.67 -19.82 -1.19
N THR A 76 3.72 -20.15 -0.44
CA THR A 76 4.79 -19.21 -0.07
C THR A 76 5.48 -18.63 -1.30
N THR A 77 5.83 -19.49 -2.26
CA THR A 77 6.45 -19.04 -3.52
C THR A 77 5.55 -18.04 -4.25
N SER A 78 4.23 -18.24 -4.22
CA SER A 78 3.30 -17.27 -4.81
C SER A 78 3.24 -15.95 -4.04
N SER A 79 3.24 -15.99 -2.69
CA SER A 79 3.18 -14.79 -1.86
C SER A 79 4.46 -13.96 -1.98
N ALA A 80 5.62 -14.60 -2.00
CA ALA A 80 6.92 -13.95 -2.24
C ALA A 80 6.93 -13.22 -3.58
N HIS A 81 6.54 -13.92 -4.66
CA HIS A 81 6.47 -13.32 -5.99
C HIS A 81 5.44 -12.20 -6.09
N ARG A 82 4.28 -12.32 -5.42
CA ARG A 82 3.24 -11.29 -5.40
C ARG A 82 3.74 -10.03 -4.68
N CYS A 83 4.27 -10.18 -3.46
CA CYS A 83 4.83 -9.09 -2.68
C CYS A 83 5.97 -8.39 -3.45
N PHE A 84 6.90 -9.17 -4.02
CA PHE A 84 7.99 -8.62 -4.81
C PHE A 84 7.50 -7.88 -6.06
N ARG A 85 6.58 -8.46 -6.83
CA ARG A 85 5.98 -7.81 -8.01
C ARG A 85 5.28 -6.51 -7.62
N GLU A 86 4.48 -6.51 -6.56
CA GLU A 86 3.78 -5.31 -6.09
C GLU A 86 4.77 -4.19 -5.70
N LEU A 87 5.83 -4.53 -4.96
CA LEU A 87 6.89 -3.58 -4.59
C LEU A 87 7.62 -3.04 -5.82
N GLN A 88 8.01 -3.89 -6.78
CA GLN A 88 8.70 -3.44 -7.99
C GLN A 88 7.80 -2.56 -8.85
N LEU A 89 6.56 -2.98 -9.09
CA LEU A 89 5.60 -2.22 -9.89
C LEU A 89 5.34 -0.85 -9.28
N LEU A 90 4.99 -0.76 -8.00
CA LEU A 90 4.69 0.52 -7.37
C LEU A 90 5.91 1.44 -7.20
N LYS A 91 7.13 0.87 -7.21
CA LYS A 91 8.37 1.64 -7.23
C LYS A 91 8.63 2.30 -8.59
N GLU A 92 8.25 1.65 -9.69
CA GLU A 92 8.53 2.12 -11.05
C GLU A 92 7.40 2.97 -11.65
N LEU A 93 6.16 2.75 -11.20
CA LEU A 93 4.99 3.46 -11.73
C LEU A 93 4.86 4.87 -11.15
N ASN A 94 4.75 5.86 -12.02
CA ASN A 94 4.52 7.25 -11.65
C ASN A 94 3.44 7.87 -12.55
N HIS A 95 2.19 7.79 -12.10
CA HIS A 95 1.03 8.32 -12.80
C HIS A 95 0.01 8.85 -11.78
N GLU A 96 -0.73 9.91 -12.08
CA GLU A 96 -1.70 10.51 -11.14
C GLU A 96 -2.87 9.59 -10.77
N ASN A 97 -3.21 8.65 -11.67
CA ASN A 97 -4.28 7.67 -11.46
C ASN A 97 -3.76 6.30 -10.96
N ILE A 98 -2.51 6.23 -10.49
CA ILE A 98 -1.93 5.03 -9.88
C ILE A 98 -1.39 5.43 -8.51
N VAL A 99 -1.77 4.69 -7.47
CA VAL A 99 -1.28 4.91 -6.11
C VAL A 99 0.23 4.82 -6.09
N LYS A 100 0.89 5.81 -5.49
CA LYS A 100 2.36 5.83 -5.40
C LYS A 100 2.85 5.19 -4.12
N MET A 101 3.92 4.42 -4.26
CA MET A 101 4.74 3.99 -3.12
C MET A 101 5.46 5.22 -2.53
N ARG A 102 5.38 5.39 -1.21
CA ARG A 102 6.18 6.38 -0.48
C ARG A 102 7.48 5.77 -0.01
N PHE A 103 7.41 4.65 0.70
CA PHE A 103 8.56 3.88 1.16
C PHE A 103 8.12 2.48 1.59
N ALA A 104 9.08 1.56 1.68
CA ALA A 104 8.88 0.25 2.31
C ALA A 104 9.87 0.10 3.46
N TYR A 105 9.48 -0.67 4.47
CA TYR A 105 10.28 -0.93 5.64
C TYR A 105 9.96 -2.33 6.20
N SER A 106 10.79 -2.81 7.11
CA SER A 106 10.58 -4.04 7.85
C SER A 106 10.97 -3.81 9.30
N THR A 107 10.39 -4.61 10.18
CA THR A 107 10.81 -4.67 11.58
C THR A 107 11.93 -5.67 11.83
N ASP A 108 12.29 -6.46 10.83
CA ASP A 108 13.26 -7.54 10.98
C ASP A 108 14.70 -7.00 10.90
N ASP A 109 15.57 -7.52 11.76
CA ASP A 109 16.95 -7.04 11.92
C ASP A 109 17.87 -7.34 10.72
N SER A 110 17.43 -8.18 9.78
CA SER A 110 18.24 -8.61 8.65
C SER A 110 17.39 -9.18 7.52
N MET A 111 17.87 -9.06 6.28
CA MET A 111 17.21 -9.62 5.09
C MET A 111 17.04 -11.14 5.16
N ASP A 112 17.98 -11.86 5.80
CA ASP A 112 17.94 -13.32 5.92
C ASP A 112 16.82 -13.81 6.85
N LYS A 113 16.22 -12.91 7.62
CA LYS A 113 15.11 -13.17 8.56
C LYS A 113 13.86 -12.37 8.21
N LEU A 114 13.73 -11.93 6.96
CA LEU A 114 12.63 -11.07 6.52
C LEU A 114 11.29 -11.84 6.56
N GLU A 115 10.56 -11.69 7.65
CA GLU A 115 9.25 -12.27 7.90
C GLU A 115 8.13 -11.26 7.67
N THR A 116 8.37 -9.96 7.85
CA THR A 116 7.35 -8.94 7.68
C THR A 116 7.84 -7.79 6.82
N VAL A 117 7.03 -7.42 5.83
CA VAL A 117 7.27 -6.22 5.00
C VAL A 117 6.11 -5.25 5.14
N TYR A 118 6.43 -3.98 5.35
CA TYR A 118 5.48 -2.89 5.36
C TYR A 118 5.70 -2.02 4.13
N LEU A 119 4.61 -1.68 3.45
CA LEU A 119 4.57 -0.82 2.29
C LEU A 119 3.68 0.38 2.59
N ALA A 120 4.30 1.55 2.71
CA ALA A 120 3.61 2.82 2.87
C ALA A 120 3.33 3.44 1.50
N MET A 121 2.08 3.82 1.27
CA MET A 121 1.57 4.31 -0.02
C MET A 121 0.56 5.42 0.18
N GLU A 122 0.30 6.19 -0.87
CA GLU A 122 -0.79 7.16 -0.90
C GLU A 122 -2.14 6.45 -0.68
N PHE A 123 -3.06 7.08 0.06
CA PHE A 123 -4.42 6.57 0.15
C PHE A 123 -5.19 6.86 -1.14
N GLY A 124 -5.44 5.81 -1.93
CA GLY A 124 -6.14 5.88 -3.22
C GLY A 124 -7.64 6.21 -3.18
N GLY A 125 -8.19 6.48 -1.99
CA GLY A 125 -9.61 6.77 -1.80
C GLY A 125 -10.43 5.55 -1.38
N ILE A 126 -11.74 5.73 -1.37
CA ILE A 126 -12.69 4.66 -1.05
C ILE A 126 -12.80 3.72 -2.25
N ASN A 127 -12.91 2.42 -1.98
CA ASN A 127 -13.11 1.41 -3.00
C ASN A 127 -14.38 1.70 -3.82
N LEU A 128 -14.22 1.78 -5.14
CA LEU A 128 -15.32 2.04 -6.07
C LEU A 128 -16.40 0.96 -5.99
N CYS A 129 -16.04 -0.32 -5.77
CA CYS A 129 -17.03 -1.39 -5.61
C CYS A 129 -17.93 -1.13 -4.41
N ASP A 130 -17.37 -0.69 -3.28
CA ASP A 130 -18.15 -0.44 -2.06
C ASP A 130 -19.12 0.73 -2.27
N LEU A 131 -18.68 1.79 -2.97
CA LEU A 131 -19.55 2.93 -3.32
C LEU A 131 -20.67 2.53 -4.29
N LEU A 132 -20.38 1.70 -5.29
CA LEU A 132 -21.39 1.22 -6.24
C LEU A 132 -22.41 0.28 -5.57
N SER A 133 -21.94 -0.59 -4.67
CA SER A 133 -22.81 -1.44 -3.86
C SER A 133 -23.71 -0.59 -2.97
N GLN A 134 -23.18 0.45 -2.33
CA GLN A 134 -23.96 1.37 -1.50
C GLN A 134 -25.06 2.08 -2.30
N GLU A 135 -24.76 2.62 -3.49
CA GLU A 135 -25.77 3.23 -4.37
C GLU A 135 -26.86 2.21 -4.74
N THR A 136 -26.47 0.98 -5.06
CA THR A 136 -27.39 -0.10 -5.44
C THR A 136 -28.29 -0.51 -4.28
N GLU A 137 -27.73 -0.67 -3.08
CA GLU A 137 -28.46 -1.10 -1.87
C GLU A 137 -29.38 -0.02 -1.32
N THR A 138 -28.94 1.24 -1.34
CA THR A 138 -29.73 2.37 -0.82
C THR A 138 -30.74 2.89 -1.83
N GLY A 139 -30.56 2.60 -3.13
CA GLY A 139 -31.32 3.20 -4.23
C GLY A 139 -31.10 4.70 -4.37
N GLN A 140 -30.18 5.28 -3.61
CA GLN A 140 -29.84 6.69 -3.69
C GLN A 140 -28.76 6.87 -4.75
N GLN A 141 -29.04 7.66 -5.78
CA GLN A 141 -28.07 7.98 -6.80
C GLN A 141 -26.89 8.77 -6.20
N ILE A 142 -25.71 8.15 -6.13
CA ILE A 142 -24.47 8.77 -5.64
C ILE A 142 -23.69 9.34 -6.83
N PHE A 143 -23.69 8.63 -7.97
CA PHE A 143 -22.93 9.03 -9.16
C PHE A 143 -23.84 9.49 -10.32
N SER A 144 -23.49 10.63 -10.92
CA SER A 144 -24.08 11.07 -12.18
C SER A 144 -23.41 10.41 -13.38
N LEU A 145 -24.01 10.52 -14.58
CA LEU A 145 -23.38 10.09 -15.84
C LEU A 145 -22.04 10.80 -16.09
N ILE A 146 -21.89 12.04 -15.64
CA ILE A 146 -20.65 12.80 -15.77
C ILE A 146 -19.57 12.21 -14.86
N ASP A 147 -19.93 11.80 -13.64
CA ASP A 147 -19.01 11.12 -12.73
C ASP A 147 -18.55 9.79 -13.30
N PHE A 148 -19.46 8.97 -13.85
CA PHE A 148 -19.10 7.74 -14.54
C PHE A 148 -18.15 7.98 -15.72
N LYS A 149 -18.44 8.96 -16.56
CA LYS A 149 -17.58 9.34 -17.68
C LYS A 149 -16.18 9.72 -17.19
N ARG A 150 -16.09 10.50 -16.10
CA ARG A 150 -14.81 10.90 -15.51
C ARG A 150 -14.06 9.70 -14.93
N MET A 151 -14.72 8.83 -14.17
CA MET A 151 -14.13 7.61 -13.63
C MET A 151 -13.55 6.71 -14.72
N ILE A 152 -14.32 6.44 -15.78
CA ILE A 152 -13.85 5.64 -16.92
C ILE A 152 -12.65 6.31 -17.60
N SER A 153 -12.67 7.63 -17.80
CA SER A 153 -11.55 8.38 -18.37
C SER A 153 -10.28 8.20 -17.56
N GLU A 154 -10.33 8.40 -16.24
CA GLU A 154 -9.17 8.26 -15.36
C GLU A 154 -8.63 6.81 -15.31
N LEU A 155 -9.52 5.81 -15.32
CA LEU A 155 -9.14 4.40 -15.42
C LEU A 155 -8.43 4.10 -16.75
N LEU A 156 -8.95 4.59 -17.87
CA LEU A 156 -8.34 4.38 -19.19
C LEU A 156 -7.00 5.08 -19.33
N ARG A 157 -6.82 6.26 -18.71
CA ARG A 157 -5.54 6.97 -18.67
C ARG A 157 -4.48 6.15 -17.92
N ALA A 158 -4.83 5.60 -16.75
CA ALA A 158 -3.98 4.70 -15.99
C ALA A 158 -3.59 3.45 -16.81
N LEU A 159 -4.57 2.80 -17.46
CA LEU A 159 -4.34 1.61 -18.28
C LEU A 159 -3.44 1.89 -19.48
N LYS A 160 -3.63 3.04 -20.15
CA LYS A 160 -2.76 3.46 -21.25
C LYS A 160 -1.31 3.61 -20.77
N TYR A 161 -1.11 4.20 -19.60
CA TYR A 161 0.21 4.34 -18.99
C TYR A 161 0.83 2.97 -18.68
N LEU A 162 0.10 2.07 -18.01
CA LEU A 162 0.58 0.71 -17.71
C LEU A 162 1.03 -0.05 -18.96
N ASN A 163 0.20 -0.01 -20.02
CA ASN A 163 0.54 -0.65 -21.29
C ASN A 163 1.80 -0.04 -21.93
N SER A 164 2.01 1.28 -21.80
CA SER A 164 3.24 1.93 -22.29
C SER A 164 4.48 1.59 -21.47
N ALA A 165 4.31 1.23 -20.20
CA ALA A 165 5.37 0.77 -19.31
C ALA A 165 5.67 -0.73 -19.46
N ASN A 166 4.97 -1.42 -20.38
CA ASN A 166 5.11 -2.86 -20.66
C ASN A 166 4.83 -3.74 -19.42
N VAL A 167 3.83 -3.32 -18.63
CA VAL A 167 3.27 -4.03 -17.47
C VAL A 167 2.02 -4.80 -17.88
#